data_AF-A0A8D8QS76-F1
#
_entry.id   AF-A0A8D8QS76-F1
#
_cell.length_a   1.000
_cell.length_b   1.000
_cell.length_c   1.000
_cell.angle_alpha   90.00
_cell.angle_beta   90.00
_cell.angle_gamma   90.00
#
_symmetry.space_group_name_H-M   'P 1'
#
loop_
_entity.id
_entity.type
_entity.pdbx_description
1 polymer ?
#
loop_
_entity_poly.entity_id
_entity_poly.type
_entity_poly.pdbx_seq_one_letter_code
_entity_poly.pdbx_strand_id
1 'polypeptide(L)'
;SFTGGPRYMHERTQDAMTYVRIYGRPDLFITFTSSPKWHDIHKQLKDGQKPQDRHDLVARVFHLKLKQMMNLLTKGQVFGPTICYMYTCEWQKRGLPHAHILLWLKTRIMSADIDKVISAEIPDPIEDPLLHDIVTSTMIHGPCGSINPRSTCMVNGSCSKRFPRPFAKDTQTADDGYPLYRRRSPEDGGRSFNFRNMNIDNRWVVPFNPVLSRTFSAHINVEICNSVKSIKYICKYVNKGSDQAAFALHDQFDEVGRYETGRYISSSEAVWRILCFPIHERFPPVMHLAVHLENGQRVYFTTGNLQQQLDTPKNTTLMAFFKLCQSDSFARTLLYCDVPAYYTWNNKEFHRRKKGTSIPLQSGIKKAQVLGRVYTVHPNNAECYYLRLLLHKVKGPISFQDLRTVDGEVHSSYQSACRALGLLQDDKHWDDTLQEVTLSHVPNKIREIFAVLLVYCQVADPLKLWENHKDHMAEDIMHELITSSGMVDAASMTHIAHNKCLILLEDIVISMSGHHLPYYNLPVPSRNELDIVHNRAYLAEISYDVGEAFFFCVRPCQQIEFLPKESL
;
A
#
# COMPACT_ATOMS: atom_id res chain seq x y z
N SER A 1 11.85 12.45 5.58
CA SER A 1 12.03 11.62 4.36
C SER A 1 12.08 12.57 3.19
N PHE A 2 12.96 12.33 2.20
CA PHE A 2 13.06 13.17 1.00
C PHE A 2 12.06 12.71 -0.07
N THR A 3 11.67 13.60 -0.99
CA THR A 3 10.73 13.30 -2.08
C THR A 3 11.26 12.22 -3.03
N GLY A 4 10.45 11.19 -3.29
CA GLY A 4 10.81 10.07 -4.16
C GLY A 4 11.60 8.94 -3.48
N GLY A 5 11.86 9.02 -2.18
CA GLY A 5 12.52 7.93 -1.44
C GLY A 5 11.55 6.79 -1.06
N PRO A 6 12.05 5.58 -0.73
CA PRO A 6 11.19 4.44 -0.41
C PRO A 6 10.15 4.73 0.67
N ARG A 7 10.57 5.35 1.79
CA ARG A 7 9.65 5.77 2.84
C ARG A 7 8.62 6.80 2.35
N TYR A 8 9.03 7.77 1.54
CA TYR A 8 8.12 8.78 1.00
C TYR A 8 7.05 8.15 0.09
N MET A 9 7.47 7.27 -0.83
CA MET A 9 6.58 6.56 -1.75
C MET A 9 5.63 5.63 -0.99
N HIS A 10 6.14 4.93 0.03
CA HIS A 10 5.31 4.11 0.92
C HIS A 10 4.22 4.94 1.61
N GLU A 11 4.56 6.10 2.20
CA GLU A 11 3.55 6.98 2.82
C GLU A 11 2.50 7.48 1.82
N ARG A 12 2.90 7.76 0.56
CA ARG A 12 1.98 8.19 -0.50
C ARG A 12 1.04 7.08 -0.94
N THR A 13 1.51 5.84 -0.94
CA THR A 13 0.66 4.65 -1.15
C THR A 13 -0.34 4.45 -0.03
N GLN A 14 0.09 4.61 1.23
CA GLN A 14 -0.83 4.55 2.38
C GLN A 14 -1.87 5.68 2.34
N ASP A 15 -1.47 6.89 1.90
CA ASP A 15 -2.42 7.98 1.63
C ASP A 15 -3.43 7.58 0.55
N ALA A 16 -2.98 6.98 -0.56
CA ALA A 16 -3.86 6.49 -1.63
C ALA A 16 -4.93 5.52 -1.08
N MET A 17 -4.52 4.55 -0.27
CA MET A 17 -5.43 3.57 0.35
C MET A 17 -6.46 4.21 1.28
N THR A 18 -6.13 5.36 1.89
CA THR A 18 -7.09 6.10 2.73
C THR A 18 -8.25 6.65 1.91
N TYR A 19 -8.01 7.14 0.70
CA TYR A 19 -9.09 7.56 -0.20
C TYR A 19 -9.97 6.39 -0.60
N VAL A 20 -9.39 5.22 -0.87
CA VAL A 20 -10.16 4.02 -1.23
C VAL A 20 -11.04 3.56 -0.09
N ARG A 21 -10.50 3.55 1.14
CA ARG A 21 -11.26 3.19 2.34
C ARG A 21 -12.48 4.10 2.55
N ILE A 22 -12.36 5.38 2.20
CA ILE A 22 -13.38 6.40 2.48
C ILE A 22 -14.37 6.59 1.31
N TYR A 23 -13.87 6.61 0.08
CA TYR A 23 -14.65 6.92 -1.13
C TYR A 23 -14.88 5.70 -2.04
N GLY A 24 -14.32 4.54 -1.71
CA GLY A 24 -14.36 3.35 -2.55
C GLY A 24 -13.44 3.46 -3.77
N ARG A 25 -13.76 2.72 -4.84
CA ARG A 25 -12.99 2.77 -6.09
C ARG A 25 -13.11 4.13 -6.80
N PRO A 26 -12.04 4.62 -7.46
CA PRO A 26 -12.13 5.79 -8.34
C PRO A 26 -13.09 5.53 -9.50
N ASP A 27 -13.54 6.59 -10.15
CA ASP A 27 -14.43 6.53 -11.32
C ASP A 27 -13.65 6.61 -12.63
N LEU A 28 -12.60 7.44 -12.67
CA LEU A 28 -11.77 7.64 -13.86
C LEU A 28 -10.28 7.52 -13.55
N PHE A 29 -9.54 6.98 -14.51
CA PHE A 29 -8.09 7.00 -14.57
C PHE A 29 -7.64 7.72 -15.84
N ILE A 30 -6.89 8.81 -15.67
CA ILE A 30 -6.45 9.68 -16.75
C ILE A 30 -4.93 9.71 -16.80
N THR A 31 -4.40 9.55 -17.99
CA THR A 31 -2.97 9.49 -18.32
C THR A 31 -2.70 10.66 -19.26
N PHE A 32 -1.96 11.67 -18.81
CA PHE A 32 -1.68 12.90 -19.56
C PHE A 32 -0.19 13.03 -19.85
N THR A 33 0.20 12.88 -21.12
CA THR A 33 1.59 13.00 -21.58
C THR A 33 1.88 14.39 -22.11
N SER A 34 3.01 14.97 -21.72
CA SER A 34 3.49 16.24 -22.29
C SER A 34 3.66 16.15 -23.81
N SER A 35 3.18 17.16 -24.54
CA SER A 35 3.40 17.27 -25.98
C SER A 35 4.56 18.21 -26.28
N PRO A 36 5.66 17.75 -26.91
CA PRO A 36 6.74 18.65 -27.32
C PRO A 36 6.32 19.60 -28.45
N LYS A 37 5.19 19.33 -29.12
CA LYS A 37 4.66 20.13 -30.24
C LYS A 37 3.84 21.35 -29.78
N TRP A 38 3.70 21.57 -28.47
CA TRP A 38 2.92 22.71 -28.00
C TRP A 38 3.52 24.03 -28.47
N HIS A 39 2.66 24.90 -28.99
CA HIS A 39 3.03 26.23 -29.48
C HIS A 39 3.76 27.05 -28.40
N ASP A 40 3.33 26.91 -27.14
CA ASP A 40 3.95 27.55 -25.97
C ASP A 40 5.44 27.21 -25.81
N ILE A 41 5.86 26.00 -26.21
CA ILE A 41 7.26 25.58 -26.19
C ILE A 41 7.98 26.18 -27.39
N HIS A 42 7.45 25.97 -28.60
CA HIS A 42 8.10 26.39 -29.85
C HIS A 42 8.32 27.91 -29.93
N LYS A 43 7.38 28.71 -29.41
CA LYS A 43 7.51 30.18 -29.35
C LYS A 43 8.69 30.66 -28.49
N GLN A 44 9.21 29.80 -27.60
CA GLN A 44 10.28 30.13 -26.65
C GLN A 44 11.62 29.46 -27.03
N LEU A 45 11.66 28.67 -28.11
CA LEU A 45 12.89 28.08 -28.63
C LEU A 45 13.65 29.14 -29.42
N LYS A 46 14.98 29.19 -29.22
CA LYS A 46 15.88 29.96 -30.09
C LYS A 46 16.16 29.21 -31.38
N ASP A 47 16.68 29.89 -32.39
CA ASP A 47 17.07 29.29 -33.66
C ASP A 47 17.97 28.06 -33.45
N GLY A 48 17.60 26.96 -34.12
CA GLY A 48 18.29 25.67 -34.00
C GLY A 48 17.95 24.83 -32.75
N GLN A 49 17.28 25.40 -31.73
CA GLN A 49 16.88 24.63 -30.54
C GLN A 49 15.69 23.73 -30.82
N LYS A 50 15.71 22.54 -30.22
CA LYS A 50 14.58 21.60 -30.20
C LYS A 50 13.98 21.51 -28.78
N PRO A 51 12.72 21.07 -28.63
CA PRO A 51 12.12 20.86 -27.31
C PRO A 51 12.95 19.95 -26.39
N GLN A 52 13.65 18.96 -26.95
CA GLN A 52 14.50 18.04 -26.20
C GLN A 52 15.72 18.73 -25.57
N ASP A 53 16.16 19.87 -26.12
CA ASP A 53 17.30 20.64 -25.62
C ASP A 53 16.90 21.57 -24.46
N ARG A 54 15.60 21.79 -24.26
CA ARG A 54 15.02 22.78 -23.33
C ARG A 54 14.04 22.15 -22.35
N HIS A 55 14.54 21.21 -21.54
CA HIS A 55 13.74 20.54 -20.52
C HIS A 55 13.11 21.49 -19.50
N ASP A 56 13.70 22.67 -19.27
CA ASP A 56 13.12 23.74 -18.47
C ASP A 56 11.81 24.28 -19.06
N LEU A 57 11.75 24.49 -20.37
CA LEU A 57 10.53 24.92 -21.05
C LEU A 57 9.48 23.81 -21.04
N VAL A 58 9.88 22.59 -21.37
CA VAL A 58 8.97 21.42 -21.35
C VAL A 58 8.35 21.24 -19.96
N ALA A 59 9.17 21.28 -18.90
CA ALA A 59 8.69 21.13 -17.52
C ALA A 59 7.74 22.26 -17.10
N ARG A 60 8.08 23.52 -17.39
CA ARG A 60 7.24 24.69 -17.06
C ARG A 60 5.91 24.65 -17.79
N VAL A 61 5.91 24.41 -19.10
CA VAL A 61 4.70 24.34 -19.90
C VAL A 61 3.84 23.16 -19.44
N PHE A 62 4.42 21.97 -19.26
CA PHE A 62 3.67 20.82 -18.76
C PHE A 62 3.05 21.07 -17.38
N HIS A 63 3.80 21.67 -16.44
CA HIS A 63 3.27 22.00 -15.12
C HIS A 63 2.06 22.96 -15.20
N LEU A 64 2.13 23.99 -16.06
CA LEU A 64 1.02 24.90 -16.30
C LEU A 64 -0.19 24.20 -16.92
N LYS A 65 0.02 23.34 -17.94
CA LYS A 65 -1.05 22.55 -18.56
C LYS A 65 -1.66 21.55 -17.57
N LEU A 66 -0.87 20.94 -16.69
CA LEU A 66 -1.38 20.06 -15.64
C LEU A 66 -2.24 20.81 -14.62
N LYS A 67 -1.85 22.03 -14.23
CA LYS A 67 -2.72 22.89 -13.38
C LYS A 67 -4.02 23.25 -14.09
N GLN A 68 -3.97 23.55 -15.38
CA GLN A 68 -5.18 23.78 -16.20
C GLN A 68 -6.05 22.53 -16.28
N MET A 69 -5.47 21.35 -16.53
CA MET A 69 -6.15 20.06 -16.52
C MET A 69 -6.89 19.85 -15.19
N MET A 70 -6.20 19.99 -14.06
CA MET A 70 -6.83 19.80 -12.75
C MET A 70 -7.93 20.82 -12.47
N ASN A 71 -7.77 22.09 -12.89
CA ASN A 71 -8.84 23.09 -12.78
C ASN A 71 -10.05 22.70 -13.63
N LEU A 72 -9.84 22.23 -14.86
CA LEU A 72 -10.92 21.81 -15.75
C LEU A 72 -11.68 20.59 -15.19
N LEU A 73 -10.97 19.61 -14.64
CA LEU A 73 -11.56 18.44 -14.00
C LEU A 73 -12.34 18.79 -12.72
N THR A 74 -11.77 19.64 -11.86
CA THR A 74 -12.32 19.88 -10.51
C THR A 74 -13.27 21.07 -10.41
N LYS A 75 -12.95 22.17 -11.09
CA LYS A 75 -13.75 23.41 -11.09
C LYS A 75 -14.64 23.50 -12.31
N GLY A 76 -14.11 23.13 -13.48
CA GLY A 76 -14.88 23.03 -14.71
C GLY A 76 -15.87 21.86 -14.73
N GLN A 77 -15.65 20.86 -13.85
CA GLN A 77 -16.55 19.72 -13.65
C GLN A 77 -16.90 19.00 -14.96
N VAL A 78 -15.91 18.80 -15.85
CA VAL A 78 -16.11 18.17 -17.17
C VAL A 78 -16.82 16.81 -17.08
N PHE A 79 -16.59 16.06 -15.99
CA PHE A 79 -17.22 14.78 -15.72
C PHE A 79 -18.27 14.84 -14.59
N GLY A 80 -18.66 16.05 -14.18
CA GLY A 80 -19.46 16.30 -12.98
C GLY A 80 -18.62 16.71 -11.75
N PRO A 81 -19.29 16.96 -10.61
CA PRO A 81 -18.60 17.44 -9.40
C PRO A 81 -17.57 16.43 -8.89
N THR A 82 -16.32 16.84 -8.77
CA THR A 82 -15.24 16.01 -8.20
C THR A 82 -15.20 16.15 -6.69
N ILE A 83 -15.22 15.03 -5.96
CA ILE A 83 -15.16 15.01 -4.48
C ILE A 83 -13.77 14.65 -3.96
N CYS A 84 -12.99 13.95 -4.76
CA CYS A 84 -11.64 13.53 -4.43
C CYS A 84 -10.82 13.33 -5.71
N TYR A 85 -9.55 13.70 -5.66
CA TYR A 85 -8.60 13.40 -6.72
C TYR A 85 -7.22 13.12 -6.14
N MET A 86 -6.41 12.40 -6.91
CA MET A 86 -4.98 12.38 -6.69
C MET A 86 -4.26 12.19 -8.02
N TYR A 87 -3.03 12.69 -8.10
CA TYR A 87 -2.19 12.40 -9.24
C TYR A 87 -0.72 12.24 -8.86
N THR A 88 -0.01 11.53 -9.72
CA THR A 88 1.46 11.43 -9.70
C THR A 88 2.04 11.77 -11.05
N CYS A 89 3.10 12.57 -11.06
CA CYS A 89 3.94 12.79 -12.23
C CYS A 89 5.05 11.73 -12.27
N GLU A 90 5.29 11.15 -13.44
CA GLU A 90 6.44 10.29 -13.72
C GLU A 90 7.14 10.75 -15.00
N TRP A 91 8.38 10.29 -15.19
CA TRP A 91 9.13 10.47 -16.42
C TRP A 91 9.30 9.10 -17.07
N GLN A 92 8.77 8.93 -18.28
CA GLN A 92 9.02 7.69 -19.04
C GLN A 92 10.47 7.67 -19.55
N LYS A 93 10.95 6.51 -20.04
CA LYS A 93 12.34 6.32 -20.54
C LYS A 93 12.81 7.34 -21.59
N ARG A 94 11.90 8.11 -22.19
CA ARG A 94 12.19 9.20 -23.16
C ARG A 94 12.24 10.60 -22.52
N GLY A 95 12.15 10.70 -21.20
CA GLY A 95 12.28 11.94 -20.43
C GLY A 95 11.07 12.87 -20.49
N LEU A 96 9.97 12.52 -21.16
CA LEU A 96 8.77 13.36 -21.17
C LEU A 96 7.99 13.20 -19.86
N PRO A 97 7.61 14.32 -19.21
CA PRO A 97 6.71 14.30 -18.06
C PRO A 97 5.34 13.70 -18.43
N HIS A 98 4.82 12.89 -17.52
CA HIS A 98 3.56 12.19 -17.66
C HIS A 98 2.80 12.22 -16.33
N ALA A 99 1.51 12.54 -16.34
CA ALA A 99 0.68 12.53 -15.14
C ALA A 99 -0.33 11.37 -15.16
N HIS A 100 -0.38 10.63 -14.06
CA HIS A 100 -1.39 9.63 -13.76
C HIS A 100 -2.37 10.20 -12.74
N ILE A 101 -3.63 10.40 -13.14
CA ILE A 101 -4.65 11.09 -12.36
C ILE A 101 -5.79 10.10 -12.06
N LEU A 102 -6.22 10.04 -10.80
CA LEU A 102 -7.46 9.38 -10.40
C LEU A 102 -8.48 10.41 -9.95
N LEU A 103 -9.74 10.18 -10.33
CA LEU A 103 -10.88 11.02 -9.96
C LEU A 103 -11.97 10.20 -9.30
N TRP A 104 -12.56 10.76 -8.25
CA TRP A 104 -13.81 10.33 -7.63
C TRP A 104 -14.84 11.43 -7.82
N LEU A 105 -15.94 11.07 -8.46
CA LEU A 105 -17.05 11.96 -8.77
C LEU A 105 -18.13 11.84 -7.70
N LYS A 106 -18.88 12.92 -7.49
CA LYS A 106 -20.05 12.91 -6.60
C LYS A 106 -21.13 11.96 -7.12
N THR A 107 -21.28 11.91 -8.44
CA THR A 107 -22.18 11.00 -9.15
C THR A 107 -21.34 10.17 -10.10
N ARG A 108 -21.39 8.84 -9.95
CA ARG A 108 -20.61 7.91 -10.78
C ARG A 108 -21.13 7.91 -12.22
N ILE A 109 -20.23 7.69 -13.17
CA ILE A 109 -20.59 7.48 -14.57
C ILE A 109 -21.21 6.09 -14.70
N MET A 110 -22.45 6.04 -15.17
CA MET A 110 -23.17 4.78 -15.40
C MET A 110 -22.78 4.18 -16.75
N SER A 111 -22.94 2.87 -16.92
CA SER A 111 -22.56 2.17 -18.16
C SER A 111 -23.17 2.78 -19.42
N ALA A 112 -24.42 3.26 -19.35
CA ALA A 112 -25.12 3.92 -20.46
C ALA A 112 -24.57 5.31 -20.83
N ASP A 113 -23.76 5.92 -19.96
CA ASP A 113 -23.19 7.25 -20.18
C ASP A 113 -21.72 7.21 -20.58
N ILE A 114 -21.07 6.03 -20.58
CA ILE A 114 -19.63 5.91 -20.88
C ILE A 114 -19.32 6.48 -22.26
N ASP A 115 -20.09 6.12 -23.28
CA ASP A 115 -19.87 6.55 -24.67
C ASP A 115 -20.16 8.05 -24.89
N LYS A 116 -20.80 8.73 -23.92
CA LYS A 116 -20.95 10.20 -23.92
C LYS A 116 -19.70 10.90 -23.40
N VAL A 117 -18.89 10.20 -22.61
CA VAL A 117 -17.73 10.74 -21.88
C VAL A 117 -16.42 10.32 -22.54
N ILE A 118 -16.32 9.09 -23.00
CA ILE A 118 -15.11 8.48 -23.57
C ILE A 118 -15.41 8.00 -24.98
N SER A 119 -14.55 8.37 -25.91
CA SER A 119 -14.56 7.87 -27.28
C SER A 119 -13.28 7.09 -27.56
N ALA A 120 -13.41 6.04 -28.36
CA ALA A 120 -12.28 5.33 -28.95
C ALA A 120 -12.43 5.24 -30.48
N GLU A 121 -13.03 6.27 -31.08
CA GLU A 121 -13.32 6.35 -32.51
C GLU A 121 -12.62 7.55 -33.15
N ILE A 122 -12.27 7.42 -34.43
CA ILE A 122 -11.77 8.51 -35.27
C ILE A 122 -12.93 9.50 -35.52
N PRO A 123 -12.77 10.79 -35.15
CA PRO A 123 -13.75 11.83 -35.40
C PRO A 123 -14.03 12.01 -36.90
N ASP A 124 -15.10 12.70 -37.25
CA ASP A 124 -15.37 13.00 -38.65
C ASP A 124 -14.46 14.13 -39.17
N PRO A 125 -13.75 13.94 -40.29
CA PRO A 125 -12.85 14.97 -40.82
C PRO A 125 -13.57 16.19 -41.42
N ILE A 126 -14.88 16.10 -41.70
CA ILE A 126 -15.70 17.19 -42.24
C ILE A 126 -16.45 17.90 -41.11
N GLU A 127 -17.13 17.14 -40.23
CA GLU A 127 -17.91 17.73 -39.12
C GLU A 127 -17.01 18.26 -37.99
N ASP A 128 -15.88 17.60 -37.74
CA ASP A 128 -14.96 17.96 -36.66
C ASP A 128 -13.48 17.82 -37.09
N PRO A 129 -13.04 18.62 -38.08
CA PRO A 129 -11.68 18.54 -38.62
C PRO A 129 -10.61 18.74 -37.54
N LEU A 130 -10.86 19.63 -36.58
CA LEU A 130 -9.91 19.93 -35.52
C LEU A 130 -9.67 18.72 -34.61
N LEU A 131 -10.74 18.07 -34.12
CA LEU A 131 -10.56 16.89 -33.27
C LEU A 131 -10.03 15.71 -34.08
N HIS A 132 -10.46 15.57 -35.34
CA HIS A 132 -9.92 14.56 -36.25
C HIS A 132 -8.39 14.67 -36.34
N ASP A 133 -7.86 15.86 -36.60
CA ASP A 133 -6.42 16.09 -36.70
C ASP A 133 -5.68 15.83 -35.39
N ILE A 134 -6.28 16.21 -34.25
CA ILE A 134 -5.72 15.92 -32.93
C ILE A 134 -5.68 14.41 -32.69
N VAL A 135 -6.80 13.71 -32.85
CA VAL A 135 -6.92 12.28 -32.54
C VAL A 135 -6.02 11.44 -33.45
N THR A 136 -6.01 11.72 -34.75
CA THR A 136 -5.16 10.99 -35.71
C THR A 136 -3.67 11.23 -35.47
N SER A 137 -3.29 12.36 -34.85
CA SER A 137 -1.89 12.68 -34.56
C SER A 137 -1.41 12.34 -33.15
N THR A 138 -2.30 12.26 -32.15
CA THR A 138 -1.92 12.06 -30.74
C THR A 138 -2.52 10.83 -30.07
N MET A 139 -3.61 10.27 -30.60
CA MET A 139 -4.38 9.20 -29.93
C MET A 139 -4.35 7.87 -30.68
N ILE A 140 -3.48 7.69 -31.68
CA ILE A 140 -3.31 6.42 -32.39
C ILE A 140 -2.20 5.59 -31.74
N HIS A 141 -2.51 4.34 -31.39
CA HIS A 141 -1.51 3.37 -30.97
C HIS A 141 -0.79 2.78 -32.20
N GLY A 142 0.53 2.66 -32.14
CA GLY A 142 1.30 1.97 -33.17
C GLY A 142 1.81 2.87 -34.31
N PRO A 143 2.21 2.28 -35.45
CA PRO A 143 2.00 0.88 -35.85
C PRO A 143 2.83 -0.12 -35.03
N CYS A 144 2.24 -1.27 -34.68
CA CYS A 144 2.87 -2.41 -34.00
C CYS A 144 2.25 -3.74 -34.48
N GLY A 145 2.60 -4.87 -33.87
CA GLY A 145 2.10 -6.19 -34.28
C GLY A 145 2.91 -6.75 -35.44
N SER A 146 2.26 -7.50 -36.33
CA SER A 146 2.84 -7.98 -37.59
C SER A 146 3.39 -6.85 -38.46
N ILE A 147 2.76 -5.67 -38.37
CA ILE A 147 3.15 -4.48 -39.12
C ILE A 147 4.51 -3.93 -38.67
N ASN A 148 4.76 -3.90 -37.36
CA ASN A 148 6.02 -3.43 -36.82
C ASN A 148 6.41 -4.22 -35.56
N PRO A 149 7.03 -5.40 -35.73
CA PRO A 149 7.43 -6.28 -34.63
C PRO A 149 8.48 -5.67 -33.71
N ARG A 150 9.19 -4.63 -34.17
CA ARG A 150 10.25 -3.93 -33.40
C ARG A 150 9.70 -2.83 -32.48
N SER A 151 8.38 -2.59 -32.47
CA SER A 151 7.79 -1.59 -31.60
C SER A 151 8.05 -1.92 -30.13
N THR A 152 8.31 -0.91 -29.30
CA THR A 152 8.62 -1.09 -27.87
C THR A 152 7.48 -1.72 -27.06
N CYS A 153 6.27 -1.73 -27.60
CA CYS A 153 5.12 -2.39 -27.01
C CYS A 153 5.05 -3.89 -27.31
N MET A 154 5.83 -4.42 -28.26
CA MET A 154 5.84 -5.84 -28.62
C MET A 154 6.55 -6.66 -27.55
N VAL A 155 5.89 -7.70 -27.08
CA VAL A 155 6.40 -8.68 -26.12
C VAL A 155 5.94 -10.05 -26.60
N ASN A 156 6.87 -11.00 -26.77
CA ASN A 156 6.57 -12.37 -27.22
C ASN A 156 5.71 -12.41 -28.49
N GLY A 157 6.04 -11.59 -29.50
CA GLY A 157 5.33 -11.54 -30.79
C GLY A 157 3.96 -10.84 -30.77
N SER A 158 3.47 -10.40 -29.61
CA SER A 158 2.17 -9.72 -29.47
C SER A 158 2.31 -8.32 -28.87
N CYS A 159 1.37 -7.43 -29.18
CA CYS A 159 1.33 -6.11 -28.55
C CYS A 159 0.93 -6.26 -27.07
N SER A 160 1.79 -5.86 -26.15
CA SER A 160 1.51 -5.87 -24.70
C SER A 160 0.32 -4.99 -24.28
N LYS A 161 -0.15 -4.11 -25.18
CA LYS A 161 -1.34 -3.26 -25.02
C LYS A 161 -2.57 -3.80 -25.75
N ARG A 162 -2.49 -5.01 -26.32
CA ARG A 162 -3.56 -5.74 -27.02
C ARG A 162 -4.15 -4.96 -28.21
N PHE A 163 -3.31 -4.23 -28.94
CA PHE A 163 -3.70 -3.58 -30.19
C PHE A 163 -3.35 -4.46 -31.40
N PRO A 164 -4.15 -4.44 -32.48
CA PRO A 164 -5.44 -3.74 -32.59
C PRO A 164 -6.52 -4.32 -31.67
N ARG A 165 -7.40 -3.46 -31.13
CA ARG A 165 -8.53 -3.89 -30.29
C ARG A 165 -9.67 -4.46 -31.15
N PRO A 166 -10.56 -5.31 -30.63
CA PRO A 166 -11.71 -5.76 -31.40
C PRO A 166 -12.70 -4.61 -31.63
N PHE A 167 -13.49 -4.69 -32.70
CA PHE A 167 -14.62 -3.80 -32.92
C PHE A 167 -15.74 -4.09 -31.92
N ALA A 168 -16.52 -3.07 -31.59
CA ALA A 168 -17.67 -3.16 -30.70
C ALA A 168 -18.67 -2.05 -31.04
N LYS A 169 -19.96 -2.39 -31.17
CA LYS A 169 -21.04 -1.44 -31.46
C LYS A 169 -21.32 -0.48 -30.31
N ASP A 170 -21.16 -0.96 -29.08
CA ASP A 170 -21.37 -0.22 -27.84
C ASP A 170 -20.30 -0.63 -26.83
N THR A 171 -20.03 0.23 -25.83
CA THR A 171 -19.10 -0.12 -24.76
C THR A 171 -19.63 -1.26 -23.90
N GLN A 172 -18.83 -2.30 -23.71
CA GLN A 172 -19.17 -3.47 -22.89
C GLN A 172 -18.28 -3.52 -21.65
N THR A 173 -18.90 -3.63 -20.47
CA THR A 173 -18.17 -3.79 -19.21
C THR A 173 -17.82 -5.27 -18.99
N ALA A 174 -16.54 -5.62 -18.96
CA ALA A 174 -16.07 -6.97 -18.68
C ALA A 174 -15.81 -7.19 -17.17
N ASP A 175 -15.90 -8.45 -16.73
CA ASP A 175 -15.65 -8.87 -15.35
C ASP A 175 -14.19 -8.69 -14.91
N ASP A 176 -13.25 -8.61 -15.87
CA ASP A 176 -11.81 -8.43 -15.61
C ASP A 176 -11.43 -6.99 -15.17
N GLY A 177 -12.40 -6.07 -15.23
CA GLY A 177 -12.29 -4.69 -14.77
C GLY A 177 -11.90 -3.67 -15.85
N TYR A 178 -11.68 -4.08 -17.10
CA TYR A 178 -11.43 -3.17 -18.22
C TYR A 178 -12.59 -3.20 -19.23
N PRO A 179 -13.25 -2.06 -19.49
CA PRO A 179 -14.31 -2.02 -20.49
C PRO A 179 -13.73 -2.22 -21.90
N LEU A 180 -14.46 -2.96 -22.73
CA LEU A 180 -14.29 -2.95 -24.17
C LEU A 180 -15.03 -1.74 -24.72
N TYR A 181 -14.31 -0.64 -24.99
CA TYR A 181 -14.94 0.57 -25.52
C TYR A 181 -15.50 0.36 -26.92
N ARG A 182 -16.58 1.09 -27.21
CA ARG A 182 -17.16 1.21 -28.53
C ARG A 182 -16.11 1.61 -29.57
N ARG A 183 -16.03 0.80 -30.63
CA ARG A 183 -15.18 0.96 -31.81
C ARG A 183 -15.97 0.39 -32.99
N ARG A 184 -16.74 1.22 -33.68
CA ARG A 184 -17.53 0.72 -34.82
C ARG A 184 -16.61 0.35 -35.98
N SER A 185 -16.95 -0.71 -36.69
CA SER A 185 -16.31 -1.06 -37.96
C SER A 185 -16.75 -0.11 -39.07
N PRO A 186 -16.06 -0.06 -40.22
CA PRO A 186 -16.53 0.73 -41.36
C PRO A 186 -17.95 0.40 -41.81
N GLU A 187 -18.40 -0.87 -41.71
CA GLU A 187 -19.77 -1.25 -42.05
C GLU A 187 -20.82 -0.66 -41.08
N ASP A 188 -20.42 -0.43 -39.82
CA ASP A 188 -21.25 0.16 -38.77
C ASP A 188 -21.06 1.69 -38.65
N GLY A 189 -20.49 2.35 -39.67
CA GLY A 189 -20.25 3.80 -39.67
C GLY A 189 -18.99 4.25 -38.91
N GLY A 190 -18.09 3.31 -38.59
CA GLY A 190 -16.74 3.59 -38.15
C GLY A 190 -15.87 4.18 -39.26
N ARG A 191 -14.80 4.88 -38.88
CA ARG A 191 -13.92 5.57 -39.83
C ARG A 191 -12.55 4.93 -39.89
N SER A 192 -11.86 5.18 -40.99
CA SER A 192 -10.45 4.84 -41.17
C SER A 192 -9.75 5.94 -41.96
N PHE A 193 -8.43 6.02 -41.83
CA PHE A 193 -7.60 6.96 -42.58
C PHE A 193 -6.26 6.33 -42.94
N ASN A 194 -5.62 6.85 -43.98
CA ASN A 194 -4.31 6.37 -44.39
C ASN A 194 -3.20 7.02 -43.56
N PHE A 195 -2.44 6.20 -42.84
CA PHE A 195 -1.25 6.61 -42.10
C PHE A 195 -0.05 5.81 -42.57
N ARG A 196 0.92 6.47 -43.21
CA ARG A 196 2.18 5.84 -43.69
C ARG A 196 1.95 4.60 -44.55
N ASN A 197 1.05 4.71 -45.55
CA ASN A 197 0.64 3.62 -46.45
C ASN A 197 -0.12 2.48 -45.76
N MET A 198 -0.72 2.74 -44.60
CA MET A 198 -1.55 1.79 -43.90
C MET A 198 -2.94 2.36 -43.64
N ASN A 199 -3.97 1.54 -43.81
CA ASN A 199 -5.31 1.91 -43.38
C ASN A 199 -5.46 1.70 -41.86
N ILE A 200 -5.55 2.79 -41.10
CA ILE A 200 -5.76 2.79 -39.65
C ILE A 200 -7.24 3.06 -39.39
N ASP A 201 -7.89 2.15 -38.67
CA ASP A 201 -9.30 2.26 -38.26
C ASP A 201 -9.44 2.44 -36.74
N ASN A 202 -10.69 2.47 -36.29
CA ASN A 202 -11.07 2.63 -34.88
C ASN A 202 -10.41 1.61 -33.93
N ARG A 203 -9.88 0.48 -34.38
CA ARG A 203 -9.22 -0.52 -33.52
C ARG A 203 -7.92 -0.05 -32.91
N TRP A 204 -7.32 1.00 -33.47
CA TRP A 204 -6.03 1.54 -33.08
C TRP A 204 -6.11 2.77 -32.17
N VAL A 205 -7.32 3.32 -31.98
CA VAL A 205 -7.51 4.55 -31.21
C VAL A 205 -7.36 4.28 -29.71
N VAL A 206 -6.58 5.08 -29.00
CA VAL A 206 -6.48 5.06 -27.55
C VAL A 206 -7.71 5.80 -26.97
N PRO A 207 -8.45 5.25 -25.99
CA PRO A 207 -9.62 5.90 -25.42
C PRO A 207 -9.34 7.32 -24.92
N PHE A 208 -10.19 8.28 -25.28
CA PHE A 208 -9.98 9.70 -25.00
C PHE A 208 -11.29 10.40 -24.67
N ASN A 209 -11.20 11.58 -24.04
CA ASN A 209 -12.33 12.49 -23.95
C ASN A 209 -12.17 13.62 -24.98
N PRO A 210 -13.17 13.88 -25.85
CA PRO A 210 -13.11 14.93 -26.87
C PRO A 210 -12.73 16.31 -26.34
N VAL A 211 -13.30 16.74 -25.22
CA VAL A 211 -13.04 18.06 -24.62
C VAL A 211 -11.60 18.17 -24.15
N LEU A 212 -11.09 17.16 -23.43
CA LEU A 212 -9.70 17.14 -22.98
C LEU A 212 -8.72 17.12 -24.15
N SER A 213 -8.96 16.30 -25.17
CA SER A 213 -8.11 16.23 -26.37
C SER A 213 -8.07 17.57 -27.11
N ARG A 214 -9.23 18.22 -27.35
CA ARG A 214 -9.29 19.55 -27.96
C ARG A 214 -8.57 20.63 -27.15
N THR A 215 -8.71 20.58 -25.82
CA THR A 215 -8.15 21.61 -24.93
C THR A 215 -6.63 21.56 -24.87
N PHE A 216 -6.04 20.36 -24.90
CA PHE A 216 -4.62 20.17 -24.62
C PHE A 216 -3.80 19.72 -25.82
N SER A 217 -4.40 19.28 -26.93
CA SER A 217 -3.70 18.81 -28.15
C SER A 217 -2.50 17.92 -27.82
N ALA A 218 -2.74 16.91 -26.99
CA ALA A 218 -1.74 16.02 -26.43
C ALA A 218 -2.28 14.58 -26.32
N HIS A 219 -1.40 13.63 -26.04
CA HIS A 219 -1.82 12.25 -25.79
C HIS A 219 -2.44 12.16 -24.39
N ILE A 220 -3.77 12.04 -24.31
CA ILE A 220 -4.55 11.95 -23.07
C ILE A 220 -5.43 10.70 -23.11
N ASN A 221 -5.01 9.64 -22.43
CA ASN A 221 -5.84 8.45 -22.28
C ASN A 221 -6.82 8.62 -21.11
N VAL A 222 -8.10 8.33 -21.32
CA VAL A 222 -9.14 8.40 -20.29
C VAL A 222 -9.81 7.03 -20.18
N GLU A 223 -9.80 6.47 -18.98
CA GLU A 223 -10.29 5.12 -18.71
C GLU A 223 -11.33 5.13 -17.58
N ILE A 224 -12.40 4.34 -17.71
CA ILE A 224 -13.32 4.05 -16.59
C ILE A 224 -12.66 3.05 -15.64
N CYS A 225 -12.70 3.37 -14.35
CA CYS A 225 -12.19 2.50 -13.30
C CYS A 225 -13.27 1.54 -12.80
N ASN A 226 -13.40 0.36 -13.42
CA ASN A 226 -14.39 -0.64 -12.99
C ASN A 226 -13.97 -1.52 -11.82
N SER A 227 -12.70 -1.48 -11.43
CA SER A 227 -12.16 -2.28 -10.34
C SER A 227 -11.22 -1.49 -9.44
N VAL A 228 -11.07 -1.92 -8.19
CA VAL A 228 -10.02 -1.45 -7.28
C VAL A 228 -8.61 -1.78 -7.77
N LYS A 229 -8.47 -2.66 -8.77
CA LYS A 229 -7.19 -2.93 -9.47
C LYS A 229 -6.53 -1.66 -10.02
N SER A 230 -7.32 -0.67 -10.46
CA SER A 230 -6.82 0.64 -10.90
C SER A 230 -6.03 1.38 -9.81
N ILE A 231 -6.36 1.17 -8.53
CA ILE A 231 -5.58 1.69 -7.42
C ILE A 231 -4.26 0.96 -7.27
N LYS A 232 -4.21 -0.37 -7.42
CA LYS A 232 -2.93 -1.11 -7.46
C LYS A 232 -2.03 -0.55 -8.57
N TYR A 233 -2.63 -0.18 -9.71
CA TYR A 233 -1.93 0.46 -10.81
C TYR A 233 -1.37 1.82 -10.41
N ILE A 234 -2.14 2.76 -9.83
CA ILE A 234 -1.54 4.03 -9.39
C ILE A 234 -0.52 3.82 -8.27
N CYS A 235 -0.77 2.90 -7.33
CA CYS A 235 0.17 2.57 -6.26
C CYS A 235 1.48 2.05 -6.83
N LYS A 236 1.45 1.31 -7.95
CA LYS A 236 2.66 0.94 -8.69
C LYS A 236 3.40 2.19 -9.16
N TYR A 237 2.74 3.19 -9.76
CA TYR A 237 3.42 4.42 -10.21
C TYR A 237 3.88 5.33 -9.06
N VAL A 238 3.12 5.33 -7.96
CA VAL A 238 3.51 5.98 -6.70
C VAL A 238 4.64 5.22 -6.01
N ASN A 239 4.87 3.92 -6.28
CA ASN A 239 5.95 3.13 -5.66
C ASN A 239 7.08 2.75 -6.59
N LYS A 240 6.99 3.06 -7.89
CA LYS A 240 7.98 2.64 -8.90
C LYS A 240 9.38 3.19 -8.58
N GLY A 241 9.46 4.23 -7.75
CA GLY A 241 10.72 4.86 -7.37
C GLY A 241 11.42 5.49 -8.57
N SER A 242 12.57 6.10 -8.33
CA SER A 242 13.51 6.42 -9.43
C SER A 242 14.18 5.13 -9.88
N ASP A 243 14.54 5.04 -11.16
CA ASP A 243 15.40 3.96 -11.65
C ASP A 243 16.71 3.94 -10.82
N GLN A 244 17.21 2.75 -10.47
CA GLN A 244 18.40 2.58 -9.64
C GLN A 244 19.50 1.85 -10.40
N ALA A 245 20.74 2.22 -10.11
CA ALA A 245 21.93 1.52 -10.58
C ALA A 245 22.81 1.19 -9.38
N ALA A 246 23.23 -0.07 -9.28
CA ALA A 246 24.27 -0.49 -8.35
C ALA A 246 25.63 -0.28 -9.03
N PHE A 247 26.58 0.36 -8.33
CA PHE A 247 27.95 0.50 -8.80
C PHE A 247 28.93 0.11 -7.70
N ALA A 248 30.04 -0.50 -8.10
CA ALA A 248 31.08 -0.91 -7.18
C ALA A 248 32.07 0.24 -6.94
N LEU A 249 32.35 0.55 -5.69
CA LEU A 249 33.47 1.40 -5.32
C LEU A 249 34.69 0.52 -5.10
N HIS A 250 35.85 0.92 -5.62
CA HIS A 250 37.10 0.17 -5.45
C HIS A 250 37.60 0.30 -4.01
N ASP A 251 37.10 -0.55 -3.12
CA ASP A 251 37.78 -0.91 -1.87
C ASP A 251 37.75 -2.43 -1.71
N GLN A 252 38.91 -3.03 -1.41
CA GLN A 252 39.12 -4.48 -1.49
C GLN A 252 38.72 -5.22 -0.21
N PHE A 253 38.37 -4.49 0.86
CA PHE A 253 38.23 -5.06 2.21
C PHE A 253 36.89 -4.79 2.92
N ASP A 254 35.91 -4.14 2.28
CA ASP A 254 34.57 -3.91 2.84
C ASP A 254 33.48 -4.42 1.88
N GLU A 255 32.85 -5.55 2.23
CA GLU A 255 31.77 -6.17 1.44
C GLU A 255 30.49 -5.31 1.40
N VAL A 256 30.23 -4.51 2.44
CA VAL A 256 29.05 -3.63 2.53
C VAL A 256 29.33 -2.28 1.85
N GLY A 257 30.55 -1.77 1.96
CA GLY A 257 31.04 -0.59 1.22
C GLY A 257 31.31 -0.86 -0.28
N ARG A 258 31.32 -2.14 -0.70
CA ARG A 258 31.61 -2.58 -2.07
C ARG A 258 30.55 -2.17 -3.08
N TYR A 259 29.31 -1.91 -2.67
CA TYR A 259 28.21 -1.59 -3.59
C TYR A 259 27.39 -0.40 -3.10
N GLU A 260 27.42 0.68 -3.86
CA GLU A 260 26.52 1.82 -3.66
C GLU A 260 25.34 1.73 -4.64
N THR A 261 24.13 2.01 -4.14
CA THR A 261 22.93 2.07 -4.99
C THR A 261 22.57 3.52 -5.27
N GLY A 262 22.93 4.00 -6.46
CA GLY A 262 22.57 5.33 -6.94
C GLY A 262 21.18 5.38 -7.56
N ARG A 263 20.52 6.54 -7.45
CA ARG A 263 19.30 6.84 -8.20
C ARG A 263 19.66 7.52 -9.51
N TYR A 264 19.16 6.98 -10.61
CA TYR A 264 19.20 7.63 -11.91
C TYR A 264 18.06 8.64 -12.01
N ILE A 265 18.42 9.90 -12.26
CA ILE A 265 17.46 10.99 -12.46
C ILE A 265 17.71 11.53 -13.86
N SER A 266 16.68 11.50 -14.70
CA SER A 266 16.77 12.10 -16.04
C SER A 266 16.95 13.61 -15.95
N SER A 267 17.53 14.23 -16.99
CA SER A 267 17.66 15.69 -17.10
C SER A 267 16.31 16.41 -16.91
N SER A 268 15.22 15.86 -17.46
CA SER A 268 13.87 16.43 -17.30
C SER A 268 13.36 16.34 -15.86
N GLU A 269 13.56 15.20 -15.19
CA GLU A 269 13.18 15.05 -13.78
C GLU A 269 14.03 15.95 -12.86
N ALA A 270 15.33 16.08 -13.15
CA ALA A 270 16.22 16.96 -12.40
C ALA A 270 15.74 18.42 -12.47
N VAL A 271 15.36 18.90 -13.65
CA VAL A 271 14.82 20.25 -13.82
C VAL A 271 13.50 20.44 -13.07
N TRP A 272 12.60 19.45 -13.09
CA TRP A 272 11.36 19.50 -12.29
C TRP A 272 11.62 19.66 -10.79
N ARG A 273 12.65 18.96 -10.29
CA ARG A 273 13.09 19.06 -8.88
C ARG A 273 13.74 20.40 -8.57
N ILE A 274 14.61 20.92 -9.45
CA ILE A 274 15.23 22.26 -9.31
C ILE A 274 14.16 23.36 -9.24
N LEU A 275 13.10 23.23 -10.04
CA LEU A 275 11.97 24.16 -10.05
C LEU A 275 11.00 23.94 -8.87
N CYS A 276 11.25 22.97 -8.00
CA CYS A 276 10.43 22.61 -6.85
C CYS A 276 8.97 22.30 -7.21
N PHE A 277 8.71 21.74 -8.40
CA PHE A 277 7.37 21.38 -8.80
C PHE A 277 6.91 20.10 -8.06
N PRO A 278 5.66 20.04 -7.56
CA PRO A 278 5.15 18.88 -6.85
C PRO A 278 5.00 17.68 -7.80
N ILE A 279 5.51 16.52 -7.39
CA ILE A 279 5.37 15.25 -8.13
C ILE A 279 4.03 14.58 -7.81
N HIS A 280 3.49 14.81 -6.61
CA HIS A 280 2.18 14.30 -6.22
C HIS A 280 1.32 15.43 -5.69
N GLU A 281 0.05 15.38 -6.04
CA GLU A 281 -0.99 16.22 -5.47
C GLU A 281 -2.21 15.37 -5.17
N ARG A 282 -3.00 15.82 -4.20
CA ARG A 282 -4.17 15.08 -3.75
C ARG A 282 -5.15 15.96 -3.00
N PHE A 283 -6.41 15.59 -3.11
CA PHE A 283 -7.50 16.23 -2.39
C PHE A 283 -8.57 15.19 -2.05
N PRO A 284 -9.14 15.21 -0.84
CA PRO A 284 -8.81 16.11 0.29
C PRO A 284 -7.45 15.82 0.94
N PRO A 285 -6.77 16.79 1.56
CA PRO A 285 -5.49 16.54 2.22
C PRO A 285 -5.58 15.49 3.33
N VAL A 286 -4.52 14.68 3.46
CA VAL A 286 -4.38 13.63 4.49
C VAL A 286 -3.44 14.12 5.60
N MET A 287 -3.93 14.14 6.83
CA MET A 287 -3.16 14.38 8.05
C MET A 287 -2.74 13.04 8.65
N HIS A 288 -1.44 12.86 8.88
CA HIS A 288 -0.91 11.65 9.51
C HIS A 288 -1.03 11.74 11.03
N LEU A 289 -1.54 10.68 11.62
CA LEU A 289 -1.82 10.57 13.04
C LEU A 289 -0.90 9.51 13.66
N ALA A 290 -0.07 9.97 14.59
CA ALA A 290 0.86 9.14 15.35
C ALA A 290 0.14 8.01 16.10
N VAL A 291 0.83 6.89 16.23
CA VAL A 291 0.43 5.73 17.03
C VAL A 291 1.68 5.17 17.69
N HIS A 292 1.59 4.90 18.99
CA HIS A 292 2.65 4.33 19.80
C HIS A 292 2.07 3.92 21.15
N LEU A 293 2.76 3.03 21.87
CA LEU A 293 2.45 2.73 23.27
C LEU A 293 2.77 3.93 24.17
N GLU A 294 2.29 3.89 25.41
CA GLU A 294 2.63 4.88 26.42
C GLU A 294 4.15 5.00 26.57
N ASN A 295 4.66 6.23 26.58
CA ASN A 295 6.10 6.55 26.58
C ASN A 295 6.91 6.06 25.34
N GLY A 296 6.24 5.46 24.34
CA GLY A 296 6.86 4.97 23.10
C GLY A 296 6.98 6.02 21.98
N GLN A 297 6.81 7.30 22.27
CA GLN A 297 6.90 8.37 21.27
C GLN A 297 8.30 8.47 20.68
N ARG A 298 8.38 8.74 19.37
CA ARG A 298 9.65 9.03 18.71
C ARG A 298 10.13 10.44 19.07
N VAL A 299 11.30 10.52 19.68
CA VAL A 299 11.97 11.77 20.04
C VAL A 299 13.18 11.98 19.12
N TYR A 300 13.36 13.21 18.63
CA TYR A 300 14.53 13.60 17.86
C TYR A 300 15.40 14.49 18.74
N PHE A 301 16.65 14.10 18.93
CA PHE A 301 17.60 14.81 19.77
C PHE A 301 18.97 14.90 19.11
N THR A 302 19.76 15.85 19.59
CA THR A 302 21.21 15.93 19.42
C THR A 302 21.85 15.69 20.77
N THR A 303 23.15 15.43 20.80
CA THR A 303 23.91 15.28 22.05
C THR A 303 23.69 16.46 23.01
N GLY A 304 23.57 17.68 22.48
CA GLY A 304 23.36 18.89 23.27
C GLY A 304 21.93 19.14 23.77
N ASN A 305 20.90 18.40 23.31
CA ASN A 305 19.51 18.65 23.72
C ASN A 305 18.75 17.41 24.24
N LEU A 306 19.44 16.28 24.41
CA LEU A 306 18.83 15.03 24.86
C LEU A 306 18.09 15.21 26.19
N GLN A 307 18.75 15.77 27.21
CA GLN A 307 18.14 15.97 28.53
C GLN A 307 16.86 16.82 28.46
N GLN A 308 16.92 17.94 27.73
CA GLN A 308 15.75 18.80 27.51
C GLN A 308 14.59 18.07 26.81
N GLN A 309 14.88 17.20 25.84
CA GLN A 309 13.84 16.42 25.16
C GLN A 309 13.24 15.32 26.05
N LEU A 310 14.02 14.77 26.98
CA LEU A 310 13.54 13.79 27.97
C LEU A 310 12.67 14.45 29.05
N ASP A 311 13.09 15.63 29.52
CA ASP A 311 12.37 16.38 30.56
C ASP A 311 11.06 16.98 30.02
N THR A 312 11.02 17.36 28.74
CA THR A 312 9.85 17.98 28.11
C THR A 312 9.55 17.35 26.73
N PRO A 313 9.07 16.10 26.70
CA PRO A 313 8.75 15.44 25.44
C PRO A 313 7.60 16.16 24.74
N LYS A 314 7.78 16.46 23.45
CA LYS A 314 6.77 17.14 22.64
C LYS A 314 5.57 16.22 22.43
N ASN A 315 4.35 16.76 22.56
CA ASN A 315 3.14 16.02 22.26
C ASN A 315 3.14 15.49 20.82
N THR A 316 2.86 14.20 20.68
CA THR A 316 2.42 13.63 19.41
C THR A 316 0.96 13.98 19.17
N THR A 317 0.44 13.72 17.96
CA THR A 317 -0.99 13.89 17.68
C THR A 317 -1.85 12.99 18.57
N LEU A 318 -1.34 11.84 19.02
CA LEU A 318 -2.08 10.92 19.90
C LEU A 318 -2.21 11.50 21.30
N MET A 319 -1.08 11.95 21.88
CA MET A 319 -1.07 12.58 23.20
C MET A 319 -1.91 13.85 23.24
N ALA A 320 -1.86 14.66 22.18
CA ALA A 320 -2.67 15.86 22.10
C ALA A 320 -4.16 15.56 21.86
N PHE A 321 -4.50 14.45 21.21
CA PHE A 321 -5.89 14.00 21.10
C PHE A 321 -6.46 13.64 22.47
N PHE A 322 -5.70 12.95 23.32
CA PHE A 322 -6.11 12.66 24.71
C PHE A 322 -6.33 13.95 25.51
N LYS A 323 -5.38 14.90 25.47
CA LYS A 323 -5.51 16.23 26.10
C LYS A 323 -6.73 17.01 25.59
N LEU A 324 -6.99 16.92 24.29
CA LEU A 324 -8.17 17.53 23.68
C LEU A 324 -9.46 16.91 24.22
N CYS A 325 -9.52 15.58 24.34
CA CYS A 325 -10.70 14.88 24.87
C CYS A 325 -10.95 15.17 26.36
N GLN A 326 -9.91 15.50 27.13
CA GLN A 326 -10.06 15.93 28.53
C GLN A 326 -10.79 17.28 28.67
N SER A 327 -10.61 18.17 27.69
CA SER A 327 -11.06 19.57 27.77
C SER A 327 -12.21 19.93 26.84
N ASP A 328 -12.43 19.18 25.76
CA ASP A 328 -13.45 19.47 24.75
C ASP A 328 -14.47 18.33 24.64
N SER A 329 -15.70 18.60 25.06
CA SER A 329 -16.81 17.63 25.02
C SER A 329 -17.16 17.18 23.60
N PHE A 330 -16.98 18.02 22.58
CA PHE A 330 -17.20 17.60 21.20
C PHE A 330 -16.11 16.63 20.74
N ALA A 331 -14.84 16.87 21.11
CA ALA A 331 -13.76 15.95 20.78
C ALA A 331 -14.00 14.54 21.34
N ARG A 332 -14.65 14.42 22.51
CA ARG A 332 -15.03 13.12 23.10
C ARG A 332 -16.00 12.32 22.24
N THR A 333 -16.70 12.96 21.30
CA THR A 333 -17.63 12.28 20.38
C THR A 333 -16.95 11.69 19.14
N LEU A 334 -15.67 12.03 18.92
CA LEU A 334 -14.93 11.70 17.71
C LEU A 334 -14.05 10.46 17.87
N LEU A 335 -13.90 9.69 16.79
CA LEU A 335 -12.78 8.78 16.64
C LEU A 335 -11.50 9.56 16.32
N TYR A 336 -10.35 9.00 16.66
CA TYR A 336 -9.07 9.65 16.43
C TYR A 336 -8.85 10.02 14.94
N CYS A 337 -9.28 9.17 14.01
CA CYS A 337 -9.21 9.42 12.57
C CYS A 337 -10.10 10.57 12.07
N ASP A 338 -11.13 10.95 12.84
CA ASP A 338 -12.07 12.00 12.46
C ASP A 338 -11.63 13.39 12.94
N VAL A 339 -10.73 13.45 13.93
CA VAL A 339 -10.24 14.69 14.53
C VAL A 339 -9.76 15.70 13.48
N PRO A 340 -8.97 15.32 12.44
CA PRO A 340 -8.48 16.28 11.46
C PRO A 340 -9.58 16.98 10.65
N ALA A 341 -10.78 16.40 10.55
CA ALA A 341 -11.91 17.04 9.86
C ALA A 341 -12.46 18.25 10.64
N TYR A 342 -12.27 18.30 11.96
CA TYR A 342 -12.82 19.33 12.83
C TYR A 342 -11.76 20.19 13.53
N TYR A 343 -10.55 19.67 13.66
CA TYR A 343 -9.43 20.33 14.33
C TYR A 343 -8.23 20.47 13.39
N THR A 344 -7.45 21.54 13.60
CA THR A 344 -6.14 21.75 12.96
C THR A 344 -5.04 21.45 13.95
N TRP A 345 -4.03 20.71 13.50
CA TRP A 345 -2.80 20.48 14.23
C TRP A 345 -1.83 21.64 14.02
N ASN A 346 -1.55 22.41 15.08
CA ASN A 346 -0.55 23.47 15.07
C ASN A 346 0.16 23.52 16.42
N ASN A 347 1.44 23.89 16.45
CA ASN A 347 2.22 24.02 17.69
C ASN A 347 2.11 22.82 18.65
N LYS A 348 1.94 21.61 18.10
CA LYS A 348 1.78 20.36 18.86
C LYS A 348 0.47 20.26 19.67
N GLU A 349 -0.55 20.98 19.25
CA GLU A 349 -1.89 20.96 19.81
C GLU A 349 -2.96 20.93 18.72
N PHE A 350 -4.14 20.44 19.09
CA PHE A 350 -5.32 20.51 18.25
C PHE A 350 -6.16 21.73 18.61
N HIS A 351 -6.44 22.56 17.61
CA HIS A 351 -7.32 23.71 17.76
C HIS A 351 -8.54 23.55 16.86
N ARG A 352 -9.71 23.99 17.33
CA ARG A 352 -10.95 23.97 16.54
C ARG A 352 -10.76 24.70 15.22
N ARG A 353 -11.29 24.13 14.14
CA ARG A 353 -11.27 24.76 12.83
C ARG A 353 -12.10 26.04 12.81
N LYS A 354 -11.50 27.09 12.25
CA LYS A 354 -12.17 28.39 11.99
C LYS A 354 -12.84 28.46 10.62
N LYS A 355 -12.49 27.54 9.71
CA LYS A 355 -13.00 27.46 8.32
C LYS A 355 -13.58 26.07 8.04
N GLY A 356 -14.62 26.02 7.22
CA GLY A 356 -15.33 24.79 6.84
C GLY A 356 -16.84 24.97 6.87
N THR A 357 -17.56 23.89 6.63
CA THR A 357 -19.03 23.84 6.70
C THR A 357 -19.46 23.81 8.16
N SER A 358 -20.41 24.65 8.54
CA SER A 358 -21.06 24.55 9.86
C SER A 358 -21.85 23.26 9.97
N ILE A 359 -21.76 22.57 11.11
CA ILE A 359 -22.60 21.40 11.37
C ILE A 359 -23.95 21.89 11.92
N PRO A 360 -25.08 21.52 11.28
CA PRO A 360 -26.40 21.77 11.87
C PRO A 360 -26.45 21.13 13.27
N LEU A 361 -26.93 21.85 14.28
CA LEU A 361 -27.07 21.42 15.69
C LEU A 361 -25.86 21.62 16.62
N GLN A 362 -24.68 22.06 16.13
CA GLN A 362 -23.52 22.36 17.00
C GLN A 362 -22.91 23.72 16.67
N SER A 363 -23.35 24.75 17.39
CA SER A 363 -22.85 26.12 17.22
C SER A 363 -21.34 26.20 17.46
N GLY A 364 -20.63 26.92 16.59
CA GLY A 364 -19.17 27.10 16.67
C GLY A 364 -18.32 25.95 16.11
N ILE A 365 -18.92 24.85 15.63
CA ILE A 365 -18.16 23.72 15.07
C ILE A 365 -18.13 23.77 13.54
N LYS A 366 -16.92 23.67 12.99
CA LYS A 366 -16.67 23.69 11.54
C LYS A 366 -16.04 22.38 11.09
N LYS A 367 -16.59 21.80 10.03
CA LYS A 367 -16.07 20.61 9.36
C LYS A 367 -15.38 20.98 8.06
N ALA A 368 -14.13 20.56 7.88
CA ALA A 368 -13.41 20.68 6.62
C ALA A 368 -13.21 19.31 5.97
N GLN A 369 -12.95 19.31 4.66
CA GLN A 369 -12.54 18.11 3.93
C GLN A 369 -11.05 17.86 4.23
N VAL A 370 -10.77 17.10 5.29
CA VAL A 370 -9.42 16.64 5.65
C VAL A 370 -9.55 15.23 6.20
N LEU A 371 -8.68 14.32 5.76
CA LEU A 371 -8.72 12.92 6.17
C LEU A 371 -7.65 12.66 7.24
N GLY A 372 -8.00 11.99 8.33
CA GLY A 372 -7.04 11.49 9.30
C GLY A 372 -6.58 10.08 8.96
N ARG A 373 -5.27 9.89 8.79
CA ARG A 373 -4.67 8.56 8.60
C ARG A 373 -3.81 8.19 9.80
N VAL A 374 -4.28 7.23 10.59
CA VAL A 374 -3.48 6.59 11.64
C VAL A 374 -2.42 5.72 10.99
N TYR A 375 -1.16 5.87 11.41
CA TYR A 375 -0.04 5.07 10.86
C TYR A 375 -0.35 3.57 10.94
N THR A 376 0.10 2.83 9.93
CA THR A 376 0.00 1.37 9.90
C THR A 376 0.98 0.79 10.92
N VAL A 377 0.52 -0.21 11.66
CA VAL A 377 1.33 -0.98 12.61
C VAL A 377 1.30 -2.43 12.15
N HIS A 378 2.47 -3.06 12.08
CA HIS A 378 2.57 -4.47 11.72
C HIS A 378 2.07 -5.34 12.88
N PRO A 379 1.33 -6.44 12.65
CA PRO A 379 0.85 -7.33 13.70
C PRO A 379 1.94 -7.85 14.66
N ASN A 380 3.17 -8.08 14.18
CA ASN A 380 4.31 -8.46 15.04
C ASN A 380 4.64 -7.43 16.14
N ASN A 381 4.19 -6.18 16.01
CA ASN A 381 4.16 -5.23 17.11
C ASN A 381 2.78 -5.29 17.78
N ALA A 382 2.54 -6.42 18.46
CA ALA A 382 1.21 -6.88 18.89
C ALA A 382 0.43 -5.82 19.67
N GLU A 383 0.96 -5.35 20.81
CA GLU A 383 0.24 -4.39 21.66
C GLU A 383 -0.02 -3.05 20.97
N CYS A 384 0.93 -2.55 20.17
CA CYS A 384 0.73 -1.31 19.41
C CYS A 384 -0.29 -1.50 18.28
N TYR A 385 -0.37 -2.70 17.70
CA TYR A 385 -1.37 -3.08 16.71
C TYR A 385 -2.78 -3.09 17.33
N TYR A 386 -2.95 -3.70 18.50
CA TYR A 386 -4.23 -3.69 19.22
C TYR A 386 -4.63 -2.29 19.68
N LEU A 387 -3.68 -1.48 20.19
CA LEU A 387 -3.89 -0.06 20.48
C LEU A 387 -4.43 0.68 19.25
N ARG A 388 -3.83 0.43 18.07
CA ARG A 388 -4.29 1.01 16.81
C ARG A 388 -5.72 0.59 16.44
N LEU A 389 -6.11 -0.66 16.71
CA LEU A 389 -7.49 -1.13 16.50
C LEU A 389 -8.47 -0.36 17.39
N LEU A 390 -8.13 -0.21 18.67
CA LEU A 390 -8.94 0.56 19.62
C LEU A 390 -9.10 2.01 19.19
N LEU A 391 -8.05 2.66 18.66
CA LEU A 391 -8.14 4.04 18.14
C LEU A 391 -9.11 4.21 16.96
N HIS A 392 -9.52 3.13 16.30
CA HIS A 392 -10.54 3.14 15.25
C HIS A 392 -11.94 2.78 15.76
N LYS A 393 -12.10 2.49 17.06
CA LYS A 393 -13.35 1.98 17.66
C LYS A 393 -13.79 2.79 18.86
N VAL A 394 -12.86 3.16 19.74
CA VAL A 394 -13.10 3.94 20.95
C VAL A 394 -13.14 5.42 20.61
N LYS A 395 -14.24 6.08 20.97
CA LYS A 395 -14.44 7.52 20.79
C LYS A 395 -13.93 8.27 22.02
N GLY A 396 -13.25 9.38 21.78
CA GLY A 396 -12.92 10.32 22.84
C GLY A 396 -12.06 9.85 24.01
N PRO A 397 -11.14 8.88 23.88
CA PRO A 397 -10.33 8.43 25.00
C PRO A 397 -9.51 9.59 25.59
N ILE A 398 -9.44 9.69 26.92
CA ILE A 398 -8.73 10.77 27.62
C ILE A 398 -7.31 10.40 28.06
N SER A 399 -6.91 9.14 27.93
CA SER A 399 -5.57 8.63 28.26
C SER A 399 -5.31 7.27 27.61
N PHE A 400 -4.08 6.77 27.73
CA PHE A 400 -3.74 5.40 27.33
C PHE A 400 -4.52 4.35 28.13
N GLN A 401 -4.73 4.58 29.43
CA GLN A 401 -5.52 3.71 30.30
C GLN A 401 -7.00 3.71 29.91
N ASP A 402 -7.56 4.90 29.63
CA ASP A 402 -8.96 5.04 29.21
C ASP A 402 -9.22 4.34 27.87
N LEU A 403 -8.25 4.37 26.95
CA LEU A 403 -8.34 3.67 25.66
C LEU A 403 -8.50 2.14 25.79
N ARG A 404 -7.97 1.53 26.86
CA ARG A 404 -8.10 0.09 27.16
C ARG A 404 -9.12 -0.21 28.26
N THR A 405 -9.97 0.76 28.60
CA THR A 405 -11.06 0.57 29.54
C THR A 405 -12.32 0.21 28.75
N VAL A 406 -12.95 -0.92 29.09
CA VAL A 406 -14.18 -1.41 28.43
C VAL A 406 -15.20 -1.69 29.53
N ASP A 407 -16.42 -1.18 29.37
CA ASP A 407 -17.52 -1.34 30.34
C ASP A 407 -17.15 -0.95 31.79
N GLY A 408 -16.22 -0.01 31.96
CA GLY A 408 -15.75 0.46 33.26
C GLY A 408 -14.57 -0.33 33.85
N GLU A 409 -14.17 -1.44 33.22
CA GLU A 409 -13.03 -2.26 33.63
C GLU A 409 -11.77 -1.92 32.84
N VAL A 410 -10.67 -1.69 33.56
CA VAL A 410 -9.36 -1.42 32.95
C VAL A 410 -8.70 -2.76 32.62
N HIS A 411 -8.53 -3.05 31.34
CA HIS A 411 -7.88 -4.29 30.91
C HIS A 411 -6.36 -4.22 31.04
N SER A 412 -5.72 -5.37 31.31
CA SER A 412 -4.27 -5.48 31.50
C SER A 412 -3.46 -5.22 30.24
N SER A 413 -4.04 -5.41 29.05
CA SER A 413 -3.41 -5.20 27.73
C SER A 413 -4.38 -4.58 26.72
N TYR A 414 -3.87 -4.03 25.62
CA TYR A 414 -4.73 -3.56 24.53
C TYR A 414 -5.37 -4.73 23.78
N GLN A 415 -4.71 -5.89 23.73
CA GLN A 415 -5.30 -7.12 23.19
C GLN A 415 -6.54 -7.55 23.97
N SER A 416 -6.46 -7.59 25.31
CA SER A 416 -7.59 -8.01 26.14
C SER A 416 -8.76 -7.02 26.06
N ALA A 417 -8.50 -5.71 25.96
CA ALA A 417 -9.53 -4.73 25.65
C ALA A 417 -10.17 -4.95 24.26
N CYS A 418 -9.37 -5.27 23.23
CA CYS A 418 -9.92 -5.62 21.91
C CYS A 418 -10.81 -6.86 21.97
N ARG A 419 -10.43 -7.86 22.78
CA ARG A 419 -11.22 -9.09 23.00
C ARG A 419 -12.55 -8.79 23.68
N ALA A 420 -12.52 -7.98 24.74
CA ALA A 420 -13.74 -7.55 25.44
C ALA A 420 -14.70 -6.79 24.52
N LEU A 421 -14.18 -6.01 23.56
CA LEU A 421 -14.97 -5.34 22.52
C LEU A 421 -15.38 -6.23 21.35
N GLY A 422 -15.07 -7.53 21.36
CA GLY A 422 -15.39 -8.46 20.27
C GLY A 422 -14.69 -8.13 18.95
N LEU A 423 -13.52 -7.49 19.00
CA LEU A 423 -12.76 -7.10 17.80
C LEU A 423 -11.84 -8.21 17.26
N LEU A 424 -11.62 -9.26 18.06
CA LEU A 424 -10.81 -10.43 17.71
C LEU A 424 -11.75 -11.58 17.33
N GLN A 425 -11.33 -12.45 16.42
CA GLN A 425 -12.09 -13.65 16.07
C GLN A 425 -12.21 -14.57 17.29
N ASP A 426 -13.29 -15.35 17.34
CA ASP A 426 -13.37 -16.44 18.31
C ASP A 426 -12.38 -17.55 17.93
N ASP A 427 -11.77 -18.17 18.94
CA ASP A 427 -10.89 -19.32 18.75
C ASP A 427 -11.70 -20.63 18.69
N LYS A 428 -13.02 -20.56 18.50
CA LYS A 428 -13.88 -21.75 18.56
C LYS A 428 -13.45 -22.75 17.48
N HIS A 429 -13.11 -22.27 16.29
CA HIS A 429 -12.63 -23.13 15.23
C HIS A 429 -11.29 -23.79 15.56
N TRP A 430 -10.41 -23.12 16.32
CA TRP A 430 -9.13 -23.70 16.77
C TRP A 430 -9.34 -24.72 17.89
N ASP A 431 -10.28 -24.44 18.79
CA ASP A 431 -10.69 -25.35 19.85
C ASP A 431 -11.32 -26.62 19.27
N ASP A 432 -12.26 -26.48 18.33
CA ASP A 432 -12.88 -27.58 17.60
C ASP A 432 -11.83 -28.38 16.80
N THR A 433 -10.85 -27.70 16.18
CA THR A 433 -9.74 -28.36 15.45
C THR A 433 -8.87 -29.18 16.39
N LEU A 434 -8.44 -28.63 17.53
CA LEU A 434 -7.61 -29.36 18.49
C LEU A 434 -8.40 -30.52 19.11
N GLN A 435 -9.69 -30.33 19.37
CA GLN A 435 -10.58 -31.38 19.86
C GLN A 435 -10.73 -32.54 18.85
N GLU A 436 -10.72 -32.28 17.54
CA GLU A 436 -10.73 -33.32 16.51
C GLU A 436 -9.38 -34.05 16.45
N VAL A 437 -8.28 -33.31 16.56
CA VAL A 437 -6.92 -33.87 16.55
C VAL A 437 -6.70 -34.78 17.75
N THR A 438 -7.23 -34.45 18.95
CA THR A 438 -7.08 -35.28 20.15
C THR A 438 -7.71 -36.67 20.01
N LEU A 439 -8.71 -36.83 19.13
CA LEU A 439 -9.38 -38.12 18.88
C LEU A 439 -8.59 -39.04 17.93
N SER A 440 -7.63 -38.50 17.18
CA SER A 440 -7.03 -39.18 16.02
C SER A 440 -5.50 -39.19 16.00
N HIS A 441 -4.84 -38.41 16.86
CA HIS A 441 -3.39 -38.23 16.85
C HIS A 441 -2.75 -38.39 18.23
N VAL A 442 -1.45 -38.67 18.22
CA VAL A 442 -0.63 -38.80 19.44
C VAL A 442 -0.20 -37.44 20.01
N PRO A 443 0.04 -37.32 21.33
CA PRO A 443 0.28 -36.04 22.02
C PRO A 443 1.38 -35.14 21.43
N ASN A 444 2.46 -35.72 20.89
CA ASN A 444 3.51 -34.94 20.21
C ASN A 444 3.00 -34.21 18.97
N LYS A 445 2.09 -34.81 18.20
CA LYS A 445 1.45 -34.18 17.04
C LYS A 445 0.45 -33.11 17.46
N ILE A 446 -0.24 -33.29 18.59
CA ILE A 446 -1.09 -32.24 19.16
C ILE A 446 -0.23 -31.01 19.51
N ARG A 447 0.94 -31.20 20.14
CA ARG A 447 1.88 -30.11 20.45
C ARG A 447 2.41 -29.40 19.20
N GLU A 448 2.77 -30.14 18.15
CA GLU A 448 3.19 -29.55 16.86
C GLU A 448 2.08 -28.70 16.24
N ILE A 449 0.84 -29.20 16.21
CA ILE A 449 -0.32 -28.46 15.68
C ILE A 449 -0.62 -27.23 16.53
N PHE A 450 -0.58 -27.36 17.86
CA PHE A 450 -0.74 -26.22 18.76
C PHE A 450 0.30 -25.13 18.50
N ALA A 451 1.57 -25.50 18.29
CA ALA A 451 2.63 -24.55 17.94
C ALA A 451 2.40 -23.88 16.58
N VAL A 452 1.92 -24.62 15.58
CA VAL A 452 1.51 -24.06 14.27
C VAL A 452 0.39 -23.05 14.43
N LEU A 453 -0.66 -23.38 15.20
CA LEU A 453 -1.76 -22.47 15.47
C LEU A 453 -1.26 -21.21 16.18
N LEU A 454 -0.43 -21.38 17.21
CA LEU A 454 0.15 -20.29 17.99
C LEU A 454 0.99 -19.32 17.14
N VAL A 455 1.83 -19.85 16.26
CA VAL A 455 2.77 -19.05 15.45
C VAL A 455 2.09 -18.43 14.23
N TYR A 456 1.18 -19.15 13.57
CA TYR A 456 0.68 -18.75 12.25
C TYR A 456 -0.80 -18.35 12.19
N CYS A 457 -1.63 -18.76 13.16
CA CYS A 457 -3.09 -18.63 13.05
C CYS A 457 -3.69 -17.46 13.85
N GLN A 458 -2.86 -16.57 14.42
CA GLN A 458 -3.31 -15.39 15.18
C GLN A 458 -4.37 -15.72 16.24
N VAL A 459 -4.09 -16.73 17.07
CA VAL A 459 -4.98 -17.18 18.16
C VAL A 459 -5.31 -16.01 19.10
N ALA A 460 -6.59 -15.77 19.33
CA ALA A 460 -7.08 -14.62 20.06
C ALA A 460 -6.80 -14.71 21.57
N ASP A 461 -6.89 -15.90 22.16
CA ASP A 461 -6.60 -16.23 23.56
C ASP A 461 -5.78 -17.53 23.70
N PRO A 462 -4.46 -17.49 23.44
CA PRO A 462 -3.60 -18.66 23.50
C PRO A 462 -3.62 -19.37 24.86
N LEU A 463 -3.75 -18.60 25.94
CA LEU A 463 -3.78 -19.15 27.30
C LEU A 463 -5.03 -20.00 27.52
N LYS A 464 -6.21 -19.50 27.09
CA LYS A 464 -7.44 -20.29 27.18
C LYS A 464 -7.35 -21.55 26.33
N LEU A 465 -6.82 -21.45 25.11
CA LEU A 465 -6.64 -22.61 24.24
C LEU A 465 -5.66 -23.64 24.84
N TRP A 466 -4.57 -23.16 25.47
CA TRP A 466 -3.66 -24.01 26.24
C TRP A 466 -4.38 -24.70 27.39
N GLU A 467 -5.11 -23.97 28.22
CA GLU A 467 -5.83 -24.52 29.37
C GLU A 467 -6.85 -25.59 28.97
N ASN A 468 -7.49 -25.44 27.81
CA ASN A 468 -8.44 -26.43 27.28
C ASN A 468 -7.77 -27.74 26.82
N HIS A 469 -6.52 -27.68 26.32
CA HIS A 469 -5.90 -28.81 25.61
C HIS A 469 -4.61 -29.35 26.26
N LYS A 470 -4.11 -28.72 27.33
CA LYS A 470 -2.83 -29.07 27.99
C LYS A 470 -2.77 -30.52 28.49
N ASP A 471 -3.88 -31.08 28.94
CA ASP A 471 -3.92 -32.46 29.46
C ASP A 471 -3.69 -33.47 28.34
N HIS A 472 -4.37 -33.31 27.19
CA HIS A 472 -4.17 -34.14 26.00
C HIS A 472 -2.75 -33.99 25.44
N MET A 473 -2.21 -32.77 25.45
CA MET A 473 -0.84 -32.50 25.03
C MET A 473 0.21 -33.04 26.01
N ALA A 474 -0.14 -33.41 27.24
CA ALA A 474 0.79 -33.93 28.24
C ALA A 474 0.59 -35.42 28.53
N GLU A 475 -0.32 -36.11 27.83
CA GLU A 475 -0.73 -37.49 28.12
C GLU A 475 0.42 -38.49 28.01
N ASP A 476 1.27 -38.37 26.99
CA ASP A 476 2.46 -39.22 26.81
C ASP A 476 3.46 -39.05 27.96
N ILE A 477 3.69 -37.81 28.37
CA ILE A 477 4.54 -37.48 29.51
C ILE A 477 3.96 -38.04 30.81
N MET A 478 2.64 -37.91 31.01
CA MET A 478 1.95 -38.47 32.17
C MET A 478 2.10 -39.99 32.21
N HIS A 479 1.94 -40.67 31.07
CA HIS A 479 2.10 -42.13 30.99
C HIS A 479 3.52 -42.58 31.31
N GLU A 480 4.54 -41.87 30.81
CA GLU A 480 5.94 -42.13 31.15
C GLU A 480 6.19 -41.97 32.65
N LEU A 481 5.68 -40.90 33.28
CA LEU A 481 5.85 -40.64 34.71
C LEU A 481 5.17 -41.72 35.56
N ILE A 482 3.97 -42.17 35.19
CA ILE A 482 3.26 -43.26 35.87
C ILE A 482 4.03 -44.59 35.78
N THR A 483 4.65 -44.87 34.63
CA THR A 483 5.36 -46.14 34.40
C THR A 483 6.75 -46.15 35.04
N SER A 484 7.39 -44.99 35.18
CA SER A 484 8.76 -44.85 35.68
C SER A 484 8.87 -44.53 37.17
N SER A 485 7.82 -43.97 37.78
CA SER A 485 7.87 -43.45 39.16
C SER A 485 6.99 -44.26 40.11
N GLY A 486 7.58 -44.81 41.17
CA GLY A 486 6.84 -45.39 42.29
C GLY A 486 6.20 -44.30 43.16
N MET A 487 4.91 -44.47 43.50
CA MET A 487 4.09 -43.66 44.44
C MET A 487 4.50 -42.19 44.62
N VAL A 488 4.35 -41.38 43.57
CA VAL A 488 4.29 -39.91 43.69
C VAL A 488 2.82 -39.50 43.76
N ASP A 489 2.50 -38.42 44.48
CA ASP A 489 1.14 -37.90 44.52
C ASP A 489 0.68 -37.42 43.12
N ALA A 490 -0.59 -37.62 42.78
CA ALA A 490 -1.12 -37.37 41.43
C ALA A 490 -1.09 -35.87 41.03
N ALA A 491 -1.16 -34.96 41.99
CA ALA A 491 -1.18 -33.52 41.74
C ALA A 491 0.21 -33.02 41.33
N SER A 492 1.26 -33.47 42.02
CA SER A 492 2.66 -33.20 41.72
C SER A 492 3.04 -33.77 40.35
N MET A 493 2.59 -34.98 40.01
CA MET A 493 2.82 -35.58 38.69
C MET A 493 2.20 -34.75 37.56
N THR A 494 0.97 -34.28 37.75
CA THR A 494 0.26 -33.44 36.75
C THR A 494 1.00 -32.12 36.52
N HIS A 495 1.44 -31.46 37.59
CA HIS A 495 2.22 -30.22 37.49
C HIS A 495 3.56 -30.43 36.77
N ILE A 496 4.26 -31.54 37.06
CA ILE A 496 5.51 -31.90 36.37
C ILE A 496 5.26 -32.15 34.87
N ALA A 497 4.19 -32.86 34.52
CA ALA A 497 3.87 -33.16 33.14
C ALA A 497 3.49 -31.91 32.33
N HIS A 498 2.66 -31.02 32.89
CA HIS A 498 2.32 -29.75 32.24
C HIS A 498 3.55 -28.87 32.02
N ASN A 499 4.45 -28.79 33.02
CA ASN A 499 5.69 -28.04 32.87
C ASN A 499 6.60 -28.65 31.78
N LYS A 500 6.78 -29.97 31.76
CA LYS A 500 7.57 -30.66 30.73
C LYS A 500 6.93 -30.51 29.34
N CYS A 501 5.61 -30.49 29.26
CA CYS A 501 4.87 -30.19 28.04
C CYS A 501 5.15 -28.76 27.54
N LEU A 502 5.14 -27.76 28.43
CA LEU A 502 5.51 -26.39 28.09
C LEU A 502 6.96 -26.28 27.60
N ILE A 503 7.91 -27.02 28.18
CA ILE A 503 9.30 -27.05 27.70
C ILE A 503 9.37 -27.55 26.26
N LEU A 504 8.75 -28.69 25.97
CA LEU A 504 8.73 -29.26 24.62
C LEU A 504 8.03 -28.34 23.62
N LEU A 505 6.93 -27.71 24.04
CA LEU A 505 6.20 -26.75 23.22
C LEU A 505 7.04 -25.51 22.94
N GLU A 506 7.76 -24.99 23.95
CA GLU A 506 8.66 -23.84 23.79
C GLU A 506 9.77 -24.14 22.78
N ASP A 507 10.37 -25.34 22.83
CA ASP A 507 11.42 -25.74 21.88
C ASP A 507 10.89 -25.74 20.43
N ILE A 508 9.66 -26.24 20.21
CA ILE A 508 9.01 -26.21 18.90
C ILE A 508 8.77 -24.76 18.45
N VAL A 509 8.21 -23.91 19.31
CA VAL A 509 7.87 -22.51 18.99
C VAL A 509 9.12 -21.67 18.71
N ILE A 510 10.21 -21.87 19.46
CA ILE A 510 11.50 -21.23 19.21
C ILE A 510 12.04 -21.66 17.85
N SER A 511 11.97 -22.95 17.50
CA SER A 511 12.45 -23.45 16.21
C SER A 511 11.70 -22.84 15.01
N MET A 512 10.42 -22.51 15.19
CA MET A 512 9.56 -21.97 14.14
C MET A 512 9.61 -20.45 14.03
N SER A 513 9.69 -19.75 15.16
CA SER A 513 9.48 -18.29 15.23
C SER A 513 10.63 -17.50 15.86
N GLY A 514 11.56 -18.17 16.54
CA GLY A 514 12.62 -17.55 17.33
C GLY A 514 12.14 -16.85 18.62
N HIS A 515 10.85 -16.95 18.96
CA HIS A 515 10.25 -16.35 20.15
C HIS A 515 9.93 -17.40 21.22
N HIS A 516 9.99 -17.00 22.50
CA HIS A 516 9.60 -17.81 23.66
C HIS A 516 8.09 -17.78 23.91
N LEU A 517 7.56 -18.74 24.67
CA LEU A 517 6.12 -18.83 25.00
C LEU A 517 5.50 -17.54 25.60
N PRO A 518 6.18 -16.77 26.46
CA PRO A 518 5.63 -15.52 27.01
C PRO A 518 5.33 -14.45 25.96
N TYR A 519 5.99 -14.49 24.79
CA TYR A 519 5.67 -13.60 23.67
C TYR A 519 4.23 -13.80 23.18
N TYR A 520 3.71 -15.02 23.29
CA TYR A 520 2.35 -15.41 22.92
C TYR A 520 1.40 -15.47 24.13
N ASN A 521 1.76 -14.83 25.24
CA ASN A 521 0.94 -14.76 26.46
C ASN A 521 0.67 -16.14 27.11
N LEU A 522 1.63 -17.07 27.00
CA LEU A 522 1.62 -18.38 27.68
C LEU A 522 2.58 -18.41 28.89
N PRO A 523 2.41 -19.36 29.83
CA PRO A 523 3.28 -19.49 31.00
C PRO A 523 4.74 -19.74 30.65
N VAL A 524 5.66 -19.22 31.47
CA VAL A 524 7.10 -19.51 31.35
C VAL A 524 7.35 -20.94 31.87
N PRO A 525 7.96 -21.83 31.08
CA PRO A 525 8.34 -23.15 31.57
C PRO A 525 9.51 -23.06 32.57
N SER A 526 9.47 -23.89 33.62
CA SER A 526 10.55 -24.05 34.58
C SER A 526 11.54 -25.13 34.10
N ARG A 527 12.70 -24.72 33.58
CA ARG A 527 13.76 -25.64 33.13
C ARG A 527 14.78 -25.90 34.26
N ASN A 528 15.19 -27.16 34.47
CA ASN A 528 16.35 -27.49 35.32
C ASN A 528 17.65 -27.45 34.49
N GLU A 529 18.83 -27.34 35.13
CA GLU A 529 20.13 -27.28 34.44
C GLU A 529 20.41 -28.46 33.50
N LEU A 530 19.77 -29.61 33.71
CA LEU A 530 19.86 -30.80 32.85
C LEU A 530 19.01 -30.72 31.56
N ASP A 531 18.03 -29.82 31.49
CA ASP A 531 17.16 -29.61 30.31
C ASP A 531 17.76 -28.60 29.32
N ILE A 532 18.92 -28.03 29.65
CA ILE A 532 19.64 -27.07 28.84
C ILE A 532 20.45 -27.82 27.77
N VAL A 533 19.88 -27.86 26.56
CA VAL A 533 20.55 -28.10 25.25
C VAL A 533 20.62 -29.56 24.78
N HIS A 534 19.60 -29.96 24.02
CA HIS A 534 19.78 -30.79 22.81
C HIS A 534 19.46 -29.94 21.57
N ASN A 535 20.26 -28.91 21.32
CA ASN A 535 20.13 -28.10 20.12
C ASN A 535 20.54 -28.96 18.90
N ARG A 536 19.53 -29.52 18.21
CA ARG A 536 19.71 -30.33 16.99
C ARG A 536 20.46 -29.59 15.88
N ALA A 537 20.35 -28.25 15.81
CA ALA A 537 21.06 -27.46 14.82
C ALA A 537 22.56 -27.35 15.16
N TYR A 538 22.92 -27.23 16.44
CA TYR A 538 24.31 -27.27 16.91
C TYR A 538 24.94 -28.66 16.69
N LEU A 539 24.20 -29.75 16.98
CA LEU A 539 24.65 -31.11 16.71
C LEU A 539 24.82 -31.39 15.20
N ALA A 540 23.97 -30.83 14.35
CA ALA A 540 24.11 -30.90 12.90
C ALA A 540 25.31 -30.07 12.38
N GLU A 541 25.63 -28.95 13.03
CA GLU A 541 26.81 -28.11 12.72
C GLU A 541 28.14 -28.67 13.23
N ILE A 542 28.17 -29.68 14.11
CA ILE A 542 29.42 -30.31 14.56
C ILE A 542 29.58 -31.75 14.05
N SER A 543 28.59 -32.24 13.30
CA SER A 543 28.52 -33.57 12.70
C SER A 543 28.67 -33.47 11.18
N TYR A 544 29.87 -33.15 10.69
CA TYR A 544 30.21 -33.32 9.28
C TYR A 544 31.39 -34.29 9.12
N ASP A 545 31.26 -35.19 8.16
CA ASP A 545 32.32 -36.11 7.75
C ASP A 545 33.42 -35.33 7.02
N VAL A 546 34.63 -35.33 7.58
CA VAL A 546 35.79 -34.57 7.09
C VAL A 546 36.25 -35.10 5.71
N GLY A 547 35.76 -36.26 5.26
CA GLY A 547 36.11 -36.89 3.99
C GLY A 547 35.37 -36.37 2.74
N GLU A 548 34.19 -35.74 2.87
CA GLU A 548 33.37 -35.34 1.70
C GLU A 548 33.49 -33.87 1.28
N ALA A 549 34.16 -33.02 2.07
CA ALA A 549 34.24 -31.59 1.81
C ALA A 549 35.15 -31.18 0.62
N PHE A 550 35.83 -32.12 -0.03
CA PHE A 550 36.80 -31.83 -1.10
C PHE A 550 36.21 -31.76 -2.53
N PHE A 551 34.90 -31.98 -2.72
CA PHE A 551 34.32 -32.07 -4.08
C PHE A 551 33.31 -30.97 -4.49
N PHE A 552 33.01 -29.98 -3.64
CA PHE A 552 32.04 -28.92 -3.98
C PHE A 552 32.60 -27.50 -4.14
N CYS A 553 33.91 -27.31 -4.04
CA CYS A 553 34.54 -26.04 -4.44
C CYS A 553 35.04 -26.16 -5.88
N VAL A 554 34.17 -25.85 -6.85
CA VAL A 554 34.40 -25.18 -8.15
C VAL A 554 33.16 -25.42 -9.02
N ARG A 555 32.23 -24.46 -9.09
CA ARG A 555 31.62 -24.02 -10.36
C ARG A 555 31.14 -22.56 -10.27
N PRO A 556 31.26 -21.78 -11.36
CA PRO A 556 31.12 -20.33 -11.36
C PRO A 556 29.67 -19.88 -11.50
N CYS A 557 29.42 -18.69 -10.95
CA CYS A 557 28.25 -17.84 -11.12
C CYS A 557 27.68 -17.90 -12.56
N GLN A 558 26.56 -18.61 -12.74
CA GLN A 558 25.72 -18.49 -13.92
C GLN A 558 24.66 -17.40 -13.70
N GLN A 559 24.57 -16.55 -14.70
CA GLN A 559 23.64 -15.45 -14.91
C GLN A 559 22.23 -15.71 -14.34
N ILE A 560 21.79 -14.85 -13.42
CA ILE A 560 20.36 -14.68 -13.12
C ILE A 560 19.76 -13.86 -14.25
N GLU A 561 19.16 -14.55 -15.21
CA GLU A 561 18.29 -13.95 -16.22
C GLU A 561 17.06 -13.33 -15.54
N PHE A 562 16.82 -12.05 -15.82
CA PHE A 562 15.60 -11.36 -15.44
C PHE A 562 14.40 -11.94 -16.22
N LEU A 563 13.53 -12.68 -15.54
CA LEU A 563 12.21 -13.04 -16.06
C LEU A 563 11.33 -11.78 -16.22
N PRO A 564 10.77 -11.50 -17.41
CA PRO A 564 9.89 -10.37 -17.63
C PRO A 564 8.40 -10.73 -17.49
N LYS A 565 7.66 -9.79 -16.88
CA LYS A 565 6.24 -9.46 -17.11
C LYS A 565 5.26 -10.61 -17.32
N GLU A 566 4.44 -10.90 -16.31
CA GLU A 566 3.09 -11.43 -16.53
C GLU A 566 2.03 -10.71 -15.69
N SER A 567 0.89 -10.51 -16.37
CA SER A 567 -0.52 -10.47 -15.92
C SER A 567 -0.88 -9.96 -14.52
N LEU A 568 -1.79 -8.97 -14.47
CA LEU A 568 -2.94 -8.89 -13.51
C LEU A 568 -3.93 -7.76 -13.84
#